data_AF-A0A971KC69-F1
#
_entry.id   AF-A0A971KC69-F1
#
_cell.length_a   1.000
_cell.length_b   1.000
_cell.length_c   1.000
_cell.angle_alpha   90.00
_cell.angle_beta   90.00
_cell.angle_gamma   90.00
#
_symmetry.space_group_name_H-M   'P 1'
#
loop_
_entity.id
_entity.type
_entity.pdbx_description
1 polymer ?
#
loop_
_entity_poly.entity_id
_entity_poly.type
_entity_poly.pdbx_seq_one_letter_code
_entity_poly.pdbx_strand_id
1 'polypeptide(L)'
;NGFKAKIYPEDVEWSVNNDIGYVEEGVFYSGEKTGSGAITGRIGQGVNNILVSVGGSGVLVEGFEDANNFKFNFYPEYVQGSVGVNPESKEGNNSATIRYDFSQGDGTRAAYLDLTPAGNKGLTLNGEPIRLGLWVKGDGQGSWLRGTIRDKNDKEYTIDFIKTLDSTDWQYVEANIPKVSYPITLDRIYVVETNPEKKHTGEILIDGLTAIYPPKYDSTGLPKPTSFSDDRNVKSEKTQDGFSFMVAKAQTDIDKVAGFNASSTIRNKANSHDVNIFMGGASTEFIKSIKSQLVLNTGINYMKREFKNVLFIDANSSKGGIRPTNPQQWVWLKNDLANTEKDHIVLILNTPIFGDGGFKDKLEAQLLHDVLVETGETGKSIWVIHGGNSTKVEVKDGVRYIQYDNRTGKNVDEIKNMKAIEFIVNDKDITYQINPMFGK
;
A
#
# COMPACT_ATOMS: atom_id res chain seq x y z
N ASN A 1 -12.75 5.15 -18.76
CA ASN A 1 -14.02 4.39 -18.58
C ASN A 1 -13.99 3.29 -17.52
N GLY A 2 -12.88 3.02 -16.82
CA GLY A 2 -12.89 2.14 -15.64
C GLY A 2 -12.89 0.63 -15.89
N PHE A 3 -12.97 0.20 -17.15
CA PHE A 3 -12.75 -1.20 -17.53
C PHE A 3 -11.31 -1.61 -17.26
N LYS A 4 -11.14 -2.84 -16.79
CA LYS A 4 -9.83 -3.44 -16.52
C LYS A 4 -9.61 -4.60 -17.47
N ALA A 5 -8.39 -4.72 -17.96
CA ALA A 5 -7.94 -5.87 -18.72
C ALA A 5 -6.68 -6.42 -18.07
N LYS A 6 -6.46 -7.73 -18.23
CA LYS A 6 -5.17 -8.33 -17.92
C LYS A 6 -4.14 -7.78 -18.91
N ILE A 7 -3.01 -7.30 -18.40
CA ILE A 7 -1.86 -6.91 -19.22
C ILE A 7 -0.90 -8.10 -19.21
N TYR A 8 -0.52 -8.59 -20.39
CA TYR A 8 0.48 -9.62 -20.50
C TYR A 8 1.89 -8.99 -20.57
N PRO A 9 2.94 -9.62 -20.02
CA PRO A 9 4.28 -9.05 -20.03
C PRO A 9 4.82 -8.72 -21.42
N GLU A 10 4.42 -9.48 -22.44
CA GLU A 10 4.74 -9.28 -23.85
C GLU A 10 4.11 -8.03 -24.47
N ASP A 11 3.04 -7.48 -23.88
CA ASP A 11 2.38 -6.24 -24.32
C ASP A 11 3.06 -4.98 -23.74
N VAL A 12 4.03 -5.16 -22.84
CA VAL A 12 4.68 -4.07 -22.13
C VAL A 12 6.03 -3.76 -22.78
N GLU A 13 6.21 -2.50 -23.16
CA GLU A 13 7.52 -2.00 -23.55
C GLU A 13 8.36 -1.78 -22.30
N TRP A 14 9.43 -2.56 -22.16
CA TRP A 14 10.36 -2.48 -21.03
C TRP A 14 11.61 -1.67 -21.39
N SER A 15 12.04 -0.82 -20.47
CA SER A 15 13.36 -0.19 -20.53
C SER A 15 14.01 -0.20 -19.15
N VAL A 16 15.33 -0.39 -19.12
CA VAL A 16 16.12 -0.39 -17.87
C VAL A 16 17.11 0.77 -17.93
N ASN A 17 17.19 1.59 -16.89
CA ASN A 17 18.20 2.65 -16.79
C ASN A 17 19.43 2.20 -15.99
N ASN A 18 20.53 2.96 -16.14
CA ASN A 18 21.80 2.79 -15.42
C ASN A 18 22.58 1.50 -15.72
N ASP A 19 22.16 0.75 -16.75
CA ASP A 19 22.85 -0.46 -17.24
C ASP A 19 22.98 -1.53 -16.15
N ILE A 20 21.93 -1.70 -15.33
CA ILE A 20 21.88 -2.69 -14.24
C ILE A 20 21.40 -4.06 -14.71
N GLY A 21 21.02 -4.22 -15.98
CA GLY A 21 20.44 -5.43 -16.53
C GLY A 21 19.45 -5.16 -17.66
N TYR A 22 18.66 -6.17 -17.99
CA TYR A 22 17.63 -6.12 -19.03
C TYR A 22 16.38 -6.90 -18.61
N VAL A 23 15.28 -6.69 -19.33
CA VAL A 23 14.04 -7.47 -19.18
C VAL A 23 13.80 -8.27 -20.44
N GLU A 24 13.55 -9.56 -20.28
CA GLU A 24 13.19 -10.48 -21.35
C GLU A 24 12.01 -11.34 -20.88
N GLU A 25 10.96 -11.43 -21.70
CA GLU A 25 9.72 -12.16 -21.38
C GLU A 25 9.11 -11.81 -20.01
N GLY A 26 9.23 -10.56 -19.58
CA GLY A 26 8.73 -10.10 -18.28
C GLY A 26 9.60 -10.47 -17.08
N VAL A 27 10.76 -11.08 -17.30
CA VAL A 27 11.75 -11.43 -16.27
C VAL A 27 12.92 -10.47 -16.35
N PHE A 28 13.33 -9.92 -15.21
CA PHE A 28 14.52 -9.07 -15.12
C PHE A 28 15.77 -9.93 -14.88
N TYR A 29 16.79 -9.72 -15.70
CA TYR A 29 18.10 -10.33 -15.58
C TYR A 29 19.11 -9.24 -15.22
N SER A 30 19.73 -9.37 -14.04
CA SER A 30 20.76 -8.43 -13.59
C SER A 30 22.02 -8.55 -14.44
N GLY A 31 22.63 -7.42 -14.78
CA GLY A 31 23.96 -7.37 -15.39
C GLY A 31 25.08 -7.57 -14.37
N GLU A 32 26.33 -7.52 -14.85
CA GLU A 32 27.53 -7.65 -13.99
C GLU A 32 27.80 -6.40 -13.15
N LYS A 33 27.23 -5.25 -13.54
CA LYS A 33 27.46 -3.97 -12.91
C LYS A 33 26.66 -3.83 -11.61
N THR A 34 27.37 -3.74 -10.50
CA THR A 34 26.79 -3.33 -9.21
C THR A 34 26.28 -1.89 -9.30
N GLY A 35 25.06 -1.65 -8.83
CA GLY A 35 24.45 -0.32 -8.87
C GLY A 35 22.95 -0.34 -8.62
N SER A 36 22.32 0.81 -8.80
CA SER A 36 20.87 0.96 -8.75
C SER A 36 20.34 1.62 -10.02
N GLY A 37 19.07 1.33 -10.29
CA GLY A 37 18.34 1.85 -11.44
C GLY A 37 16.88 1.48 -11.29
N ALA A 38 16.18 1.48 -12.41
CA ALA A 38 14.76 1.22 -12.48
C ALA A 38 14.41 0.48 -13.77
N ILE A 39 13.43 -0.39 -13.63
CA ILE A 39 12.71 -0.99 -14.74
C ILE A 39 11.48 -0.11 -15.00
N THR A 40 11.40 0.47 -16.18
CA THR A 40 10.23 1.24 -16.62
C THR A 40 9.39 0.36 -17.54
N GLY A 41 8.13 0.17 -17.20
CA GLY A 41 7.14 -0.50 -18.05
C GLY A 41 6.21 0.52 -18.69
N ARG A 42 5.94 0.38 -19.99
CA ARG A 42 5.03 1.25 -20.74
C ARG A 42 4.00 0.44 -21.52
N ILE A 43 2.76 0.93 -21.52
CA ILE A 43 1.68 0.38 -22.35
C ILE A 43 0.75 1.53 -22.76
N GLY A 44 0.69 1.84 -24.06
CA GLY A 44 0.01 3.03 -24.56
C GLY A 44 0.50 4.30 -23.86
N GLN A 45 -0.39 5.00 -23.16
CA GLN A 45 -0.02 6.18 -22.35
C GLN A 45 0.38 5.84 -20.92
N GLY A 46 0.17 4.60 -20.47
CA GLY A 46 0.51 4.15 -19.13
C GLY A 46 2.00 3.98 -18.94
N VAL A 47 2.54 4.50 -17.82
CA VAL A 47 3.92 4.28 -17.41
C VAL A 47 4.02 4.06 -15.91
N ASN A 48 4.87 3.13 -15.51
CA ASN A 48 5.28 2.96 -14.13
C ASN A 48 6.74 2.51 -14.04
N ASN A 49 7.37 2.74 -12.88
CA ASN A 49 8.76 2.39 -12.64
C ASN A 49 8.88 1.47 -11.43
N ILE A 50 9.81 0.51 -11.50
CA ILE A 50 10.19 -0.40 -10.43
C ILE A 50 11.65 -0.14 -10.11
N LEU A 51 11.95 0.33 -8.89
CA LEU A 51 13.34 0.57 -8.47
C LEU A 51 14.04 -0.75 -8.16
N VAL A 52 15.26 -0.91 -8.65
CA VAL A 52 16.07 -2.13 -8.52
C VAL A 52 17.48 -1.76 -8.08
N SER A 53 18.07 -2.62 -7.25
CA SER A 53 19.49 -2.57 -6.90
C SER A 53 20.12 -3.93 -7.18
N VAL A 54 21.32 -3.92 -7.74
CA VAL A 54 22.11 -5.09 -8.12
C VAL A 54 23.43 -5.06 -7.36
N GLY A 55 23.80 -6.19 -6.76
CA GLY A 55 25.01 -6.33 -5.95
C GLY A 55 24.88 -5.69 -4.57
N GLY A 56 26.03 -5.42 -3.95
CA GLY A 56 26.10 -4.79 -2.63
C GLY A 56 27.54 -4.49 -2.22
N SER A 57 27.70 -3.57 -1.28
CA SER A 57 28.99 -3.23 -0.68
C SER A 57 29.07 -3.75 0.75
N GLY A 58 30.12 -4.51 1.05
CA GLY A 58 30.40 -5.02 2.39
C GLY A 58 31.03 -3.96 3.29
N VAL A 59 30.64 -3.95 4.56
CA VAL A 59 31.27 -3.19 5.64
C VAL A 59 31.64 -4.17 6.75
N LEU A 60 32.91 -4.20 7.17
CA LEU A 60 33.34 -4.97 8.33
C LEU A 60 32.60 -4.49 9.58
N VAL A 61 31.96 -5.42 10.30
CA VAL A 61 31.21 -5.12 11.53
C VAL A 61 31.78 -5.81 12.76
N GLU A 62 32.50 -6.93 12.61
CA GLU A 62 33.25 -7.58 13.69
C GLU A 62 34.42 -8.36 13.10
N GLY A 63 35.63 -8.08 13.57
CA GLY A 63 36.88 -8.74 13.16
C GLY A 63 37.36 -9.79 14.17
N PHE A 64 36.66 -9.97 15.29
CA PHE A 64 36.96 -10.98 16.32
C PHE A 64 38.32 -10.83 17.02
N GLU A 65 38.82 -9.59 17.11
CA GLU A 65 40.12 -9.28 17.73
C GLU A 65 40.12 -9.33 19.26
N ASP A 66 38.95 -9.19 19.89
CA ASP A 66 38.80 -9.14 21.35
C ASP A 66 37.86 -10.24 21.85
N ALA A 67 38.40 -11.18 22.63
CA ALA A 67 37.64 -12.25 23.26
C ALA A 67 36.53 -11.75 24.22
N ASN A 68 36.58 -10.48 24.67
CA ASN A 68 35.52 -9.89 25.50
C ASN A 68 34.24 -9.57 24.71
N ASN A 69 34.30 -9.53 23.38
CA ASN A 69 33.15 -9.25 22.52
C ASN A 69 32.24 -10.46 22.32
N PHE A 70 32.53 -11.61 22.92
CA PHE A 70 31.68 -12.79 22.77
C PHE A 70 31.82 -13.78 23.92
N LYS A 71 30.81 -14.63 24.11
CA LYS A 71 30.75 -15.63 25.17
C LYS A 71 30.25 -16.97 24.64
N PHE A 72 30.73 -18.04 25.26
CA PHE A 72 30.25 -19.38 24.94
C PHE A 72 28.89 -19.61 25.57
N ASN A 73 27.99 -20.21 24.81
CA ASN A 73 26.72 -20.74 25.27
C ASN A 73 26.42 -22.02 24.50
N PHE A 74 25.51 -22.86 24.98
CA PHE A 74 25.26 -24.17 24.36
C PHE A 74 23.81 -24.61 24.51
N TYR A 75 23.42 -25.60 23.70
CA TYR A 75 22.19 -26.34 23.86
C TYR A 75 22.33 -27.76 23.32
N PRO A 76 21.81 -28.80 23.99
CA PRO A 76 21.27 -28.81 25.36
C PRO A 76 22.39 -29.00 26.39
N GLU A 77 22.04 -29.30 27.64
CA GLU A 77 22.97 -29.29 28.79
C GLU A 77 24.20 -30.20 28.70
N TYR A 78 24.16 -31.22 27.84
CA TYR A 78 25.27 -32.14 27.61
C TYR A 78 26.27 -31.68 26.54
N VAL A 79 25.99 -30.58 25.82
CA VAL A 79 26.95 -30.01 24.87
C VAL A 79 28.03 -29.26 25.63
N GLN A 80 29.28 -29.62 25.37
CA GLN A 80 30.46 -28.93 25.90
C GLN A 80 31.16 -28.15 24.80
N GLY A 81 32.00 -27.19 25.20
CA GLY A 81 32.75 -26.38 24.25
C GLY A 81 33.33 -25.11 24.86
N SER A 82 33.86 -24.25 23.99
CA SER A 82 34.41 -22.96 24.37
C SER A 82 34.48 -22.03 23.17
N VAL A 83 34.50 -20.72 23.43
CA VAL A 83 34.92 -19.71 22.44
C VAL A 83 36.19 -19.02 22.89
N GLY A 84 36.96 -18.51 21.94
CA GLY A 84 38.19 -17.76 22.21
C GLY A 84 38.71 -17.09 20.95
N VAL A 85 39.91 -16.53 21.03
CA VAL A 85 40.63 -15.96 19.88
C VAL A 85 41.78 -16.86 19.44
N ASN A 86 42.14 -16.82 18.17
CA ASN A 86 43.23 -17.59 17.58
C ASN A 86 44.07 -16.71 16.63
N PRO A 87 45.41 -16.77 16.69
CA PRO A 87 46.29 -15.98 15.83
C PRO A 87 46.27 -16.41 14.36
N GLU A 88 45.69 -17.57 14.02
CA GLU A 88 45.35 -17.89 12.64
C GLU A 88 44.12 -17.08 12.22
N SER A 89 44.34 -16.06 11.39
CA SER A 89 43.28 -15.15 10.92
C SER A 89 43.25 -15.01 9.40
N LYS A 90 42.11 -14.53 8.90
CA LYS A 90 41.94 -14.03 7.53
C LYS A 90 41.93 -12.52 7.46
N GLU A 91 41.48 -11.87 8.52
CA GLU A 91 41.45 -10.44 8.69
C GLU A 91 42.16 -10.07 10.00
N GLY A 92 42.82 -8.92 10.01
CA GLY A 92 43.53 -8.46 11.21
C GLY A 92 44.54 -9.47 11.78
N ASN A 93 44.58 -9.62 13.10
CA ASN A 93 45.57 -10.45 13.81
C ASN A 93 44.97 -11.69 14.45
N ASN A 94 43.66 -11.72 14.70
CA ASN A 94 43.01 -12.85 15.36
C ASN A 94 41.67 -13.19 14.71
N SER A 95 41.30 -14.46 14.74
CA SER A 95 39.96 -14.96 14.45
C SER A 95 39.24 -15.45 15.71
N ALA A 96 37.93 -15.62 15.66
CA ALA A 96 37.20 -16.31 16.72
C ALA A 96 37.22 -17.82 16.52
N THR A 97 37.52 -18.55 17.59
CA THR A 97 37.42 -20.01 17.65
C THR A 97 36.11 -20.43 18.29
N ILE A 98 35.44 -21.44 17.72
CA ILE A 98 34.31 -22.15 18.33
C ILE A 98 34.69 -23.63 18.44
N ARG A 99 34.91 -24.09 19.68
CA ARG A 99 35.11 -25.51 20.02
C ARG A 99 33.81 -26.10 20.51
N TYR A 100 33.52 -27.32 20.09
CA TYR A 100 32.30 -28.01 20.46
C TYR A 100 32.46 -29.52 20.61
N ASP A 101 31.63 -30.12 21.45
CA ASP A 101 31.48 -31.55 21.63
C ASP A 101 30.00 -31.94 21.43
N PHE A 102 29.71 -32.62 20.33
CA PHE A 102 28.40 -33.16 19.98
C PHE A 102 28.38 -34.70 20.10
N SER A 103 29.30 -35.31 20.83
CA SER A 103 29.39 -36.77 20.99
C SER A 103 28.23 -37.37 21.80
N GLN A 104 27.56 -36.57 22.62
CA GLN A 104 26.48 -36.99 23.49
C GLN A 104 25.10 -36.58 22.96
N GLY A 105 24.10 -37.39 23.26
CA GLY A 105 22.69 -37.15 22.92
C GLY A 105 22.33 -37.36 21.44
N ASP A 106 21.02 -37.39 21.19
CA ASP A 106 20.43 -37.72 19.88
C ASP A 106 19.55 -36.57 19.34
N GLY A 107 19.49 -35.44 20.06
CA GLY A 107 18.75 -34.25 19.65
C GLY A 107 19.60 -33.22 18.91
N THR A 108 19.01 -32.06 18.65
CA THR A 108 19.74 -30.87 18.17
C THR A 108 20.80 -30.48 19.18
N ARG A 109 22.06 -30.42 18.74
CA ARG A 109 23.22 -30.01 19.54
C ARG A 109 23.83 -28.75 18.93
N ALA A 110 24.01 -27.71 19.71
CA ALA A 110 24.45 -26.41 19.25
C ALA A 110 25.47 -25.78 20.20
N ALA A 111 26.54 -25.25 19.62
CA ALA A 111 27.57 -24.48 20.29
C ALA A 111 27.52 -23.04 19.78
N TYR A 112 27.16 -22.12 20.68
CA TYR A 112 26.92 -20.72 20.36
C TYR A 112 28.12 -19.85 20.75
N LEU A 113 28.48 -18.97 19.84
CA LEU A 113 29.21 -17.74 20.11
C LEU A 113 28.18 -16.62 20.23
N ASP A 114 27.81 -16.29 21.46
CA ASP A 114 26.90 -15.18 21.78
C ASP A 114 27.70 -13.87 21.69
N LEU A 115 27.29 -12.96 20.81
CA LEU A 115 27.96 -11.67 20.62
C LEU A 115 27.61 -10.74 21.77
N THR A 116 28.64 -10.18 22.40
CA THR A 116 28.52 -9.22 23.50
C THR A 116 29.43 -7.98 23.39
N PRO A 117 29.46 -7.27 22.26
CA PRO A 117 30.35 -6.12 22.08
C PRO A 117 30.06 -5.02 23.10
N ALA A 118 31.11 -4.53 23.76
CA ALA A 118 31.02 -3.57 24.86
C ALA A 118 30.03 -3.99 25.99
N GLY A 119 29.82 -5.29 26.17
CA GLY A 119 28.91 -5.85 27.18
C GLY A 119 27.42 -5.82 26.83
N ASN A 120 27.04 -5.35 25.64
CA ASN A 120 25.64 -5.36 25.17
C ASN A 120 25.23 -6.74 24.68
N LYS A 121 23.94 -7.10 24.73
CA LYS A 121 23.47 -8.35 24.11
C LYS A 121 23.34 -8.17 22.60
N GLY A 122 24.18 -8.86 21.83
CA GLY A 122 24.19 -8.83 20.37
C GLY A 122 24.94 -7.63 19.78
N LEU A 123 25.30 -7.76 18.51
CA LEU A 123 25.93 -6.73 17.69
C LEU A 123 24.88 -5.99 16.86
N THR A 124 24.64 -4.71 17.15
CA THR A 124 23.73 -3.87 16.36
C THR A 124 24.29 -3.58 14.98
N LEU A 125 23.51 -3.85 13.94
CA LEU A 125 23.84 -3.55 12.55
C LEU A 125 23.07 -2.30 12.12
N ASN A 126 23.80 -1.23 11.82
CA ASN A 126 23.22 0.05 11.41
C ASN A 126 22.73 0.00 9.96
N GLY A 127 21.65 0.73 9.64
CA GLY A 127 21.10 0.74 8.29
C GLY A 127 20.31 -0.53 7.95
N GLU A 128 20.29 -0.90 6.67
CA GLU A 128 19.48 -2.00 6.13
C GLU A 128 20.33 -2.98 5.32
N PRO A 129 21.23 -3.76 5.95
CA PRO A 129 22.02 -4.77 5.24
C PRO A 129 21.10 -5.88 4.72
N ILE A 130 21.38 -6.40 3.54
CA ILE A 130 20.58 -7.49 2.92
C ILE A 130 21.18 -8.88 3.17
N ARG A 131 22.47 -8.94 3.50
CA ARG A 131 23.23 -10.16 3.77
C ARG A 131 24.28 -9.92 4.83
N LEU A 132 24.69 -11.00 5.49
CA LEU A 132 25.91 -11.05 6.28
C LEU A 132 26.90 -12.00 5.60
N GLY A 133 28.16 -11.58 5.49
CA GLY A 133 29.26 -12.41 5.01
C GLY A 133 30.24 -12.72 6.14
N LEU A 134 30.89 -13.88 6.07
CA LEU A 134 31.78 -14.38 7.11
C LEU A 134 32.85 -15.29 6.48
N TRP A 135 34.11 -15.14 6.86
CA TRP A 135 35.13 -16.14 6.58
C TRP A 135 35.02 -17.28 7.60
N VAL A 136 35.05 -18.52 7.14
CA VAL A 136 35.06 -19.71 8.01
C VAL A 136 36.13 -20.69 7.57
N LYS A 137 36.91 -21.19 8.52
CA LYS A 137 37.74 -22.40 8.38
C LYS A 137 37.08 -23.51 9.18
N GLY A 138 36.56 -24.51 8.48
CA GLY A 138 35.84 -25.63 9.10
C GLY A 138 36.78 -26.74 9.59
N ASP A 139 36.18 -27.80 10.12
CA ASP A 139 36.84 -29.00 10.65
C ASP A 139 36.59 -30.26 9.80
N GLY A 140 35.86 -30.11 8.68
CA GLY A 140 35.50 -31.21 7.79
C GLY A 140 34.45 -32.17 8.33
N GLN A 141 33.79 -31.87 9.45
CA GLN A 141 32.76 -32.74 10.04
C GLN A 141 31.37 -32.52 9.44
N GLY A 142 31.20 -31.47 8.64
CA GLY A 142 29.97 -31.20 7.89
C GLY A 142 28.79 -30.78 8.77
N SER A 143 29.06 -30.16 9.92
CA SER A 143 28.03 -29.49 10.73
C SER A 143 27.57 -28.18 10.09
N TRP A 144 26.43 -27.65 10.53
CA TRP A 144 25.82 -26.46 9.96
C TRP A 144 26.27 -25.20 10.72
N LEU A 145 26.71 -24.16 9.99
CA LEU A 145 26.95 -22.82 10.53
C LEU A 145 25.75 -21.88 10.33
N ARG A 146 25.26 -21.33 11.43
CA ARG A 146 24.08 -20.45 11.44
C ARG A 146 24.30 -19.19 12.26
N GLY A 147 23.38 -18.25 12.13
CA GLY A 147 23.25 -17.09 13.01
C GLY A 147 21.82 -16.89 13.48
N THR A 148 21.66 -16.14 14.56
CA THR A 148 20.35 -15.61 14.99
C THR A 148 20.40 -14.10 14.96
N ILE A 149 19.47 -13.50 14.22
CA ILE A 149 19.25 -12.05 14.24
C ILE A 149 17.95 -11.73 14.97
N ARG A 150 17.86 -10.52 15.52
CA ARG A 150 16.64 -9.98 16.13
C ARG A 150 16.32 -8.62 15.51
N ASP A 151 15.05 -8.39 15.21
CA ASP A 151 14.57 -7.14 14.64
C ASP A 151 14.18 -6.11 15.70
N LYS A 152 13.90 -4.86 15.31
CA LYS A 152 13.53 -3.79 16.27
C LYS A 152 12.25 -4.06 17.07
N ASN A 153 11.45 -5.06 16.70
CA ASN A 153 10.25 -5.47 17.41
C ASN A 153 10.49 -6.70 18.30
N ASP A 154 11.76 -7.02 18.58
CA ASP A 154 12.18 -8.17 19.39
C ASP A 154 11.84 -9.55 18.78
N LYS A 155 11.59 -9.59 17.46
CA LYS A 155 11.34 -10.86 16.76
C LYS A 155 12.66 -11.48 16.29
N GLU A 156 12.86 -12.75 16.61
CA GLU A 156 14.04 -13.53 16.24
C GLU A 156 13.89 -14.24 14.89
N TYR A 157 15.00 -14.34 14.16
CA TYR A 157 15.09 -15.04 12.88
C TYR A 157 16.41 -15.82 12.84
N THR A 158 16.34 -17.07 12.38
CA THR A 158 17.54 -17.86 12.05
C THR A 158 17.97 -17.58 10.63
N ILE A 159 19.27 -17.38 10.44
CA ILE A 159 19.91 -17.23 9.13
C ILE A 159 20.99 -18.31 8.98
N ASP A 160 21.19 -18.77 7.75
CA ASP A 160 22.11 -19.87 7.45
C ASP A 160 23.29 -19.33 6.65
N PHE A 161 24.50 -19.49 7.18
CA PHE A 161 25.74 -19.17 6.45
C PHE A 161 26.12 -20.32 5.52
N ILE A 162 26.15 -21.55 6.05
CA ILE A 162 26.43 -22.75 5.25
C ILE A 162 25.88 -24.01 5.93
N LYS A 163 25.26 -24.89 5.15
CA LYS A 163 24.60 -26.10 5.67
C LYS A 163 25.56 -27.25 6.00
N THR A 164 26.71 -27.32 5.32
CA THR A 164 27.73 -28.35 5.56
C THR A 164 29.12 -27.71 5.57
N LEU A 165 29.78 -27.74 6.73
CA LEU A 165 31.16 -27.31 6.90
C LEU A 165 32.15 -28.44 6.56
N ASP A 166 32.28 -28.73 5.27
CA ASP A 166 33.14 -29.82 4.79
C ASP A 166 34.58 -29.35 4.50
N SER A 167 34.79 -28.05 4.26
CA SER A 167 36.12 -27.48 4.00
C SER A 167 36.92 -27.29 5.28
N THR A 168 38.18 -27.70 5.25
CA THR A 168 39.18 -27.41 6.29
C THR A 168 40.04 -26.19 5.96
N ASP A 169 39.88 -25.61 4.77
CA ASP A 169 40.45 -24.33 4.37
C ASP A 169 39.42 -23.20 4.50
N TRP A 170 39.93 -21.99 4.60
CA TRP A 170 39.11 -20.77 4.70
C TRP A 170 38.26 -20.56 3.45
N GLN A 171 36.96 -20.33 3.67
CA GLN A 171 35.97 -20.00 2.65
C GLN A 171 35.10 -18.82 3.10
N TYR A 172 34.66 -18.00 2.14
CA TYR A 172 33.72 -16.91 2.41
C TYR A 172 32.30 -17.42 2.22
N VAL A 173 31.47 -17.29 3.25
CA VAL A 173 30.08 -17.73 3.25
C VAL A 173 29.15 -16.55 3.52
N GLU A 174 27.96 -16.58 2.95
CA GLU A 174 26.97 -15.51 3.09
C GLU A 174 25.62 -16.04 3.57
N ALA A 175 24.97 -15.26 4.41
CA ALA A 175 23.63 -15.52 4.92
C ALA A 175 22.67 -14.40 4.47
N ASN A 176 21.57 -14.77 3.83
CA ASN A 176 20.51 -13.82 3.46
C ASN A 176 19.73 -13.35 4.70
N ILE A 177 19.52 -12.04 4.82
CA ILE A 177 18.65 -11.47 5.84
C ILE A 177 17.20 -11.53 5.31
N PRO A 178 16.26 -12.18 6.02
CA PRO A 178 14.87 -12.22 5.61
C PRO A 178 14.22 -10.83 5.69
N LYS A 179 12.96 -10.72 5.27
CA LYS A 179 12.21 -9.47 5.45
C LYS A 179 11.98 -9.20 6.94
N VAL A 180 12.72 -8.22 7.47
CA VAL A 180 12.75 -7.82 8.89
C VAL A 180 12.52 -6.32 9.05
N SER A 181 12.35 -5.88 10.30
CA SER A 181 12.27 -4.46 10.65
C SER A 181 13.62 -3.97 11.22
N TYR A 182 14.26 -3.01 10.55
CA TYR A 182 15.55 -2.46 10.98
C TYR A 182 15.42 -1.40 12.11
N PRO A 183 16.50 -1.14 12.89
CA PRO A 183 17.78 -1.86 12.88
C PRO A 183 17.65 -3.29 13.41
N ILE A 184 18.61 -4.16 13.05
CA ILE A 184 18.68 -5.53 13.57
C ILE A 184 19.92 -5.70 14.46
N THR A 185 19.86 -6.68 15.36
CA THR A 185 21.01 -7.15 16.13
C THR A 185 21.37 -8.56 15.68
N LEU A 186 22.66 -8.85 15.48
CA LEU A 186 23.15 -10.23 15.39
C LEU A 186 23.46 -10.72 16.80
N ASP A 187 22.66 -11.65 17.29
CA ASP A 187 22.77 -12.15 18.66
C ASP A 187 23.89 -13.17 18.82
N ARG A 188 24.01 -14.07 17.85
CA ARG A 188 24.92 -15.22 17.92
C ARG A 188 25.25 -15.78 16.55
N ILE A 189 26.43 -16.38 16.46
CA ILE A 189 26.86 -17.26 15.37
C ILE A 189 27.12 -18.63 16.00
N TYR A 190 26.70 -19.72 15.38
CA TYR A 190 26.74 -21.03 16.03
C TYR A 190 26.84 -22.20 15.08
N VAL A 191 27.52 -23.24 15.56
CA VAL A 191 27.57 -24.55 14.91
C VAL A 191 26.45 -25.40 15.48
N VAL A 192 25.73 -26.12 14.61
CA VAL A 192 24.64 -27.01 15.02
C VAL A 192 24.69 -28.33 14.25
N GLU A 193 24.39 -29.42 14.97
CA GLU A 193 24.18 -30.75 14.41
C GLU A 193 22.81 -31.29 14.84
N THR A 194 22.00 -31.70 13.87
CA THR A 194 20.64 -32.21 14.10
C THR A 194 20.50 -33.70 13.78
N ASN A 195 21.51 -34.32 13.17
CA ASN A 195 21.50 -35.74 12.85
C ASN A 195 22.04 -36.56 14.04
N PRO A 196 21.21 -37.40 14.69
CA PRO A 196 21.64 -38.20 15.86
C PRO A 196 22.83 -39.12 15.57
N GLU A 197 22.99 -39.56 14.32
CA GLU A 197 24.08 -40.46 13.91
C GLU A 197 25.43 -39.74 13.79
N LYS A 198 25.44 -38.41 13.64
CA LYS A 198 26.66 -37.61 13.61
C LYS A 198 27.05 -37.24 15.04
N LYS A 199 28.04 -37.96 15.59
CA LYS A 199 28.59 -37.77 16.95
C LYS A 199 30.07 -37.49 16.83
N HIS A 200 30.44 -36.22 17.02
CA HIS A 200 31.80 -35.75 16.80
C HIS A 200 32.10 -34.54 17.69
N THR A 201 33.39 -34.24 17.79
CA THR A 201 33.89 -33.00 18.35
C THR A 201 34.58 -32.21 17.23
N GLY A 202 34.71 -30.91 17.41
CA GLY A 202 35.28 -30.06 16.38
C GLY A 202 35.73 -28.70 16.88
N GLU A 203 36.49 -28.04 16.02
CA GLU A 203 36.97 -26.68 16.19
C GLU A 203 36.89 -25.96 14.85
N ILE A 204 36.16 -24.85 14.81
CA ILE A 204 36.13 -23.98 13.63
C ILE A 204 36.69 -22.60 13.99
N LEU A 205 37.23 -21.93 12.96
CA LEU A 205 37.61 -20.52 13.04
C LEU A 205 36.65 -19.69 12.19
N ILE A 206 36.21 -18.55 12.71
CA ILE A 206 35.43 -17.56 11.97
C ILE A 206 36.08 -16.19 12.05
N ASP A 207 36.00 -15.43 10.97
CA ASP A 207 36.67 -14.14 10.87
C ASP A 207 35.95 -13.18 9.91
N GLY A 208 36.20 -11.87 10.04
CA GLY A 208 35.78 -10.85 9.09
C GLY A 208 34.27 -10.78 8.84
N LEU A 209 33.47 -10.70 9.91
CA LEU A 209 32.02 -10.57 9.79
C LEU A 209 31.68 -9.24 9.09
N THR A 210 31.04 -9.35 7.93
CA THR A 210 30.75 -8.24 7.04
C THR A 210 29.25 -8.07 6.86
N ALA A 211 28.74 -6.85 7.02
CA ALA A 211 27.36 -6.50 6.65
C ALA A 211 27.33 -5.97 5.22
N ILE A 212 26.49 -6.56 4.36
CA ILE A 212 26.42 -6.24 2.93
C ILE A 212 25.18 -5.38 2.66
N TYR A 213 25.39 -4.18 2.13
CA TYR A 213 24.34 -3.20 1.88
C TYR A 213 24.04 -3.07 0.38
N PRO A 214 22.76 -2.96 -0.01
CA PRO A 214 22.40 -2.71 -1.40
C PRO A 214 22.77 -1.27 -1.78
N PRO A 215 23.08 -1.00 -3.06
CA PRO A 215 23.13 0.34 -3.59
C PRO A 215 21.84 1.12 -3.29
N LYS A 216 21.95 2.39 -2.90
CA LYS A 216 20.78 3.24 -2.68
C LYS A 216 20.00 3.39 -3.97
N TYR A 217 18.67 3.26 -3.90
CA TYR A 217 17.82 3.46 -5.07
C TYR A 217 17.98 4.86 -5.65
N ASP A 218 18.03 4.94 -6.97
CA ASP A 218 18.06 6.17 -7.73
C ASP A 218 16.77 6.30 -8.55
N SER A 219 16.01 7.36 -8.28
CA SER A 219 14.77 7.69 -8.99
C SER A 219 14.93 8.91 -9.90
N THR A 220 16.16 9.41 -10.07
CA THR A 220 16.46 10.60 -10.86
C THR A 220 16.19 10.34 -12.34
N GLY A 221 15.53 11.29 -13.00
CA GLY A 221 15.28 11.21 -14.45
C GLY A 221 14.22 10.19 -14.87
N LEU A 222 13.55 9.52 -13.92
CA LEU A 222 12.48 8.58 -14.24
C LEU A 222 11.20 9.30 -14.71
N PRO A 223 10.47 8.73 -15.68
CA PRO A 223 9.18 9.29 -16.09
C PRO A 223 8.21 9.26 -14.91
N LYS A 224 7.41 10.32 -14.77
CA LYS A 224 6.37 10.38 -13.73
C LYS A 224 5.36 9.24 -13.96
N PRO A 225 5.11 8.36 -12.98
CA PRO A 225 4.10 7.32 -13.12
C PRO A 225 2.75 7.91 -13.50
N THR A 226 2.08 7.31 -14.47
CA THR A 226 0.72 7.72 -14.82
C THR A 226 -0.25 7.35 -13.73
N SER A 227 -1.17 8.25 -13.43
CA SER A 227 -2.32 8.00 -12.58
C SER A 227 -3.58 7.94 -13.43
N PHE A 228 -4.56 7.15 -13.00
CA PHE A 228 -5.89 7.21 -13.59
C PHE A 228 -6.46 8.64 -13.51
N SER A 229 -7.05 9.10 -14.61
CA SER A 229 -7.83 10.33 -14.69
C SER A 229 -9.14 10.03 -15.40
N ASP A 230 -10.25 10.54 -14.86
CA ASP A 230 -11.55 10.45 -15.53
C ASP A 230 -11.61 11.50 -16.64
N ASP A 231 -11.94 11.08 -17.86
CA ASP A 231 -12.06 11.93 -19.05
C ASP A 231 -13.22 12.92 -18.95
N ARG A 232 -14.17 12.68 -18.04
CA ARG A 232 -15.30 13.58 -17.77
C ARG A 232 -15.01 14.63 -16.70
N ASN A 233 -13.87 14.56 -16.02
CA ASN A 233 -13.44 15.58 -15.05
C ASN A 233 -12.78 16.78 -15.77
N VAL A 234 -13.56 17.46 -16.58
CA VAL A 234 -13.11 18.55 -17.44
C VAL A 234 -14.05 19.74 -17.33
N LYS A 235 -13.50 20.94 -17.51
CA LYS A 235 -14.33 22.14 -17.64
C LYS A 235 -15.07 22.08 -18.98
N SER A 236 -16.36 22.35 -18.95
CA SER A 236 -17.17 22.57 -20.13
C SER A 236 -18.01 23.84 -19.95
N GLU A 237 -18.63 24.30 -21.04
CA GLU A 237 -19.60 25.40 -20.99
C GLU A 237 -21.00 24.86 -21.22
N LYS A 238 -21.98 25.49 -20.55
CA LYS A 238 -23.39 25.14 -20.70
C LYS A 238 -23.87 25.60 -22.08
N THR A 239 -24.33 24.65 -22.90
CA THR A 239 -24.98 24.94 -24.18
C THR A 239 -26.39 25.51 -23.97
N GLN A 240 -27.03 26.01 -25.04
CA GLN A 240 -28.37 26.60 -24.97
C GLN A 240 -29.42 25.65 -24.35
N ASP A 241 -29.40 24.37 -24.73
CA ASP A 241 -30.32 23.35 -24.20
C ASP A 241 -29.77 22.60 -22.99
N GLY A 242 -28.50 22.85 -22.65
CA GLY A 242 -27.84 22.27 -21.49
C GLY A 242 -28.37 22.76 -20.16
N PHE A 243 -27.88 22.16 -19.09
CA PHE A 243 -28.12 22.61 -17.71
C PHE A 243 -26.96 22.23 -16.81
N SER A 244 -26.90 22.84 -15.63
CA SER A 244 -25.88 22.51 -14.64
C SER A 244 -26.51 22.04 -13.33
N PHE A 245 -25.80 21.17 -12.62
CA PHE A 245 -26.19 20.79 -11.27
C PHE A 245 -25.00 20.76 -10.31
N MET A 246 -25.24 21.08 -9.05
CA MET A 246 -24.20 21.11 -8.02
C MET A 246 -24.49 20.08 -6.93
N VAL A 247 -23.45 19.40 -6.46
CA VAL A 247 -23.45 18.60 -5.23
C VAL A 247 -22.66 19.34 -4.17
N ALA A 248 -23.28 19.55 -3.02
CA ALA A 248 -22.69 20.29 -1.91
C ALA A 248 -23.21 19.83 -0.55
N LYS A 249 -22.52 20.25 0.52
CA LYS A 249 -23.02 20.23 1.89
C LYS A 249 -23.44 21.63 2.31
N ALA A 250 -24.55 21.72 3.02
CA ALA A 250 -24.99 22.95 3.70
C ALA A 250 -25.39 22.59 5.13
N GLN A 251 -24.44 22.58 6.08
CA GLN A 251 -24.75 22.33 7.49
C GLN A 251 -25.45 23.54 8.13
N THR A 252 -26.28 23.28 9.14
CA THR A 252 -27.16 24.31 9.74
C THR A 252 -26.42 25.40 10.52
N ASP A 253 -25.29 25.08 11.15
CA ASP A 253 -24.51 25.97 12.01
C ASP A 253 -23.29 26.58 11.31
N ILE A 254 -23.24 26.50 9.98
CA ILE A 254 -22.01 26.76 9.21
C ILE A 254 -21.43 28.16 9.46
N ASP A 255 -22.28 29.20 9.53
CA ASP A 255 -21.82 30.58 9.72
C ASP A 255 -21.15 30.77 11.09
N LYS A 256 -21.67 30.09 12.11
CA LYS A 256 -21.11 30.12 13.46
C LYS A 256 -19.76 29.42 13.51
N VAL A 257 -19.63 28.25 12.89
CA VAL A 257 -18.37 27.48 12.86
C VAL A 257 -17.31 28.20 12.03
N ALA A 258 -17.73 28.82 10.93
CA ALA A 258 -16.86 29.51 9.99
C ALA A 258 -16.36 30.87 10.51
N GLY A 259 -17.18 31.58 11.29
CA GLY A 259 -16.92 32.98 11.67
C GLY A 259 -17.11 33.96 10.50
N PHE A 260 -17.75 33.54 9.40
CA PHE A 260 -18.11 34.35 8.24
C PHE A 260 -19.42 33.85 7.62
N ASN A 261 -19.99 34.61 6.67
CA ASN A 261 -21.28 34.31 6.02
C ASN A 261 -21.18 33.16 4.99
N ALA A 262 -20.72 32.00 5.41
CA ALA A 262 -20.55 30.80 4.59
C ALA A 262 -21.85 30.33 3.91
N SER A 263 -22.98 30.38 4.62
CA SER A 263 -24.30 30.02 4.11
C SER A 263 -24.73 30.91 2.93
N SER A 264 -24.38 32.19 2.96
CA SER A 264 -24.63 33.13 1.85
C SER A 264 -23.83 32.75 0.62
N THR A 265 -22.54 32.43 0.80
CA THR A 265 -21.67 31.98 -0.31
C THR A 265 -22.18 30.69 -0.94
N ILE A 266 -22.54 29.68 -0.14
CA ILE A 266 -23.11 28.42 -0.65
C ILE A 266 -24.41 28.70 -1.42
N ARG A 267 -25.29 29.56 -0.89
CA ARG A 267 -26.56 29.93 -1.52
C ARG A 267 -26.36 30.65 -2.86
N ASN A 268 -25.43 31.59 -2.92
CA ASN A 268 -25.12 32.32 -4.16
C ASN A 268 -24.57 31.38 -5.23
N LYS A 269 -23.67 30.47 -4.84
CA LYS A 269 -23.15 29.44 -5.75
C LYS A 269 -24.24 28.46 -6.18
N ALA A 270 -25.08 27.98 -5.27
CA ALA A 270 -26.21 27.13 -5.60
C ALA A 270 -27.17 27.79 -6.61
N ASN A 271 -27.45 29.10 -6.44
CA ASN A 271 -28.33 29.87 -7.31
C ASN A 271 -27.76 30.12 -8.72
N SER A 272 -26.48 29.82 -8.99
CA SER A 272 -25.94 29.82 -10.36
C SER A 272 -26.13 28.48 -11.09
N HIS A 273 -26.70 27.47 -10.44
CA HIS A 273 -27.00 26.16 -11.02
C HIS A 273 -28.51 25.92 -11.18
N ASP A 274 -28.87 25.13 -12.19
CA ASP A 274 -30.27 24.80 -12.50
C ASP A 274 -30.83 23.78 -11.51
N VAL A 275 -29.99 22.85 -11.03
CA VAL A 275 -30.34 21.82 -10.02
C VAL A 275 -29.32 21.81 -8.88
N ASN A 276 -29.77 21.59 -7.65
CA ASN A 276 -28.89 21.44 -6.48
C ASN A 276 -29.16 20.16 -5.72
N ILE A 277 -28.09 19.48 -5.32
CA ILE A 277 -28.10 18.29 -4.48
C ILE A 277 -27.33 18.61 -3.21
N PHE A 278 -28.06 18.79 -2.10
CA PHE A 278 -27.46 18.90 -0.78
C PHE A 278 -27.37 17.52 -0.16
N MET A 279 -26.16 17.09 0.18
CA MET A 279 -25.84 15.77 0.75
C MET A 279 -26.30 15.65 2.22
N GLY A 280 -27.56 15.95 2.50
CA GLY A 280 -28.15 15.96 3.84
C GLY A 280 -27.68 17.11 4.74
N GLY A 281 -28.38 17.29 5.87
CA GLY A 281 -28.03 18.27 6.91
C GLY A 281 -28.41 19.72 6.62
N ALA A 282 -29.00 20.01 5.45
CA ALA A 282 -29.53 21.33 5.14
C ALA A 282 -30.88 21.57 5.84
N SER A 283 -31.06 22.75 6.44
CA SER A 283 -32.34 23.13 7.03
C SER A 283 -33.39 23.42 5.96
N THR A 284 -34.67 23.23 6.32
CA THR A 284 -35.80 23.55 5.45
C THR A 284 -35.78 25.01 5.00
N GLU A 285 -35.41 25.93 5.90
CA GLU A 285 -35.33 27.36 5.62
C GLU A 285 -34.21 27.68 4.62
N PHE A 286 -33.06 27.01 4.75
CA PHE A 286 -31.96 27.16 3.80
C PHE A 286 -32.38 26.68 2.42
N ILE A 287 -32.97 25.48 2.32
CA ILE A 287 -33.44 24.90 1.06
C ILE A 287 -34.47 25.80 0.38
N LYS A 288 -35.46 26.34 1.12
CA LYS A 288 -36.47 27.27 0.59
C LYS A 288 -35.88 28.57 0.04
N SER A 289 -34.66 28.93 0.44
CA SER A 289 -34.00 30.15 -0.04
C SER A 289 -33.23 29.98 -1.35
N ILE A 290 -33.09 28.73 -1.83
CA ILE A 290 -32.43 28.40 -3.10
C ILE A 290 -33.45 28.58 -4.23
N LYS A 291 -33.02 29.24 -5.31
CA LYS A 291 -33.88 29.67 -6.43
C LYS A 291 -33.79 28.75 -7.66
N SER A 292 -33.02 27.67 -7.56
CA SER A 292 -32.85 26.69 -8.63
C SER A 292 -34.14 25.93 -8.92
N GLN A 293 -34.26 25.39 -10.13
CA GLN A 293 -35.48 24.75 -10.63
C GLN A 293 -35.78 23.43 -9.91
N LEU A 294 -34.73 22.73 -9.45
CA LEU A 294 -34.84 21.54 -8.64
C LEU A 294 -33.81 21.58 -7.50
N VAL A 295 -34.27 21.28 -6.28
CA VAL A 295 -33.41 21.21 -5.09
C VAL A 295 -33.70 19.91 -4.35
N LEU A 296 -32.67 19.08 -4.17
CA LEU A 296 -32.71 17.81 -3.44
C LEU A 296 -31.99 17.98 -2.10
N ASN A 297 -32.62 17.55 -1.02
CA ASN A 297 -31.99 17.40 0.29
C ASN A 297 -31.98 15.90 0.62
N THR A 298 -30.82 15.26 0.43
CA THR A 298 -30.75 13.81 0.28
C THR A 298 -30.53 13.05 1.58
N GLY A 299 -30.71 11.72 1.51
CA GLY A 299 -30.33 10.79 2.57
C GLY A 299 -31.41 10.48 3.60
N ILE A 300 -32.68 10.82 3.33
CA ILE A 300 -33.81 10.55 4.23
C ILE A 300 -34.59 9.31 3.77
N ASN A 301 -35.17 9.36 2.57
CA ASN A 301 -36.04 8.31 2.03
C ASN A 301 -35.72 8.08 0.56
N TYR A 302 -36.13 6.92 0.04
CA TYR A 302 -36.08 6.68 -1.39
C TYR A 302 -36.89 7.75 -2.13
N MET A 303 -36.24 8.45 -3.05
CA MET A 303 -36.87 9.51 -3.84
C MET A 303 -36.39 9.47 -5.28
N LYS A 304 -37.34 9.64 -6.19
CA LYS A 304 -37.09 9.81 -7.62
C LYS A 304 -37.43 11.24 -8.05
N ARG A 305 -36.54 11.86 -8.83
CA ARG A 305 -36.77 13.15 -9.49
C ARG A 305 -36.18 13.14 -10.88
N GLU A 306 -36.86 13.78 -11.81
CA GLU A 306 -36.41 13.92 -13.18
C GLU A 306 -36.18 15.39 -13.49
N PHE A 307 -35.12 15.67 -14.24
CA PHE A 307 -34.87 17.00 -14.78
C PHE A 307 -34.25 16.86 -16.16
N LYS A 308 -34.95 17.36 -17.18
CA LYS A 308 -34.59 17.16 -18.60
C LYS A 308 -34.30 15.67 -18.89
N ASN A 309 -33.09 15.34 -19.29
CA ASN A 309 -32.63 14.00 -19.65
C ASN A 309 -31.87 13.27 -18.52
N VAL A 310 -31.98 13.74 -17.27
CA VAL A 310 -31.37 13.11 -16.10
C VAL A 310 -32.43 12.58 -15.13
N LEU A 311 -32.25 11.33 -14.69
CA LEU A 311 -32.95 10.72 -13.58
C LEU A 311 -32.09 10.79 -12.31
N PHE A 312 -32.57 11.48 -11.29
CA PHE A 312 -31.98 11.50 -9.96
C PHE A 312 -32.71 10.52 -9.04
N ILE A 313 -31.97 9.60 -8.44
CA ILE A 313 -32.47 8.63 -7.47
C ILE A 313 -31.72 8.85 -6.16
N ASP A 314 -32.39 9.26 -5.10
CA ASP A 314 -31.85 9.26 -3.74
C ASP A 314 -32.27 7.95 -3.06
N ALA A 315 -31.33 7.05 -2.78
CA ALA A 315 -31.58 5.79 -2.10
C ALA A 315 -30.93 5.81 -0.71
N ASN A 316 -31.66 5.35 0.31
CA ASN A 316 -31.14 5.36 1.67
C ASN A 316 -30.33 4.09 1.95
N SER A 317 -29.05 4.28 2.27
CA SER A 317 -28.08 3.24 2.63
C SER A 317 -27.54 3.35 4.05
N SER A 318 -28.11 4.24 4.86
CA SER A 318 -27.61 4.62 6.20
C SER A 318 -27.46 3.46 7.20
N LYS A 319 -28.16 2.33 7.02
CA LYS A 319 -28.00 1.13 7.86
C LYS A 319 -26.96 0.14 7.34
N GLY A 320 -26.06 0.57 6.46
CA GLY A 320 -24.96 -0.24 5.91
C GLY A 320 -25.36 -1.05 4.67
N GLY A 321 -26.30 -0.53 3.87
CA GLY A 321 -26.81 -1.15 2.65
C GLY A 321 -28.24 -0.70 2.34
N ILE A 322 -28.70 -0.92 1.11
CA ILE A 322 -30.06 -0.55 0.66
C ILE A 322 -31.10 -1.46 1.34
N ARG A 323 -30.86 -2.77 1.33
CA ARG A 323 -31.72 -3.80 1.91
C ARG A 323 -31.80 -3.70 3.44
N PRO A 324 -30.70 -3.59 4.20
CA PRO A 324 -30.77 -3.37 5.65
C PRO A 324 -31.51 -2.10 6.05
N THR A 325 -31.53 -1.08 5.18
CA THR A 325 -32.23 0.18 5.44
C THR A 325 -33.72 0.06 5.17
N ASN A 326 -34.09 -0.40 3.96
CA ASN A 326 -35.45 -0.73 3.58
C ASN A 326 -35.41 -1.64 2.32
N PRO A 327 -35.78 -2.93 2.42
CA PRO A 327 -35.75 -3.87 1.30
C PRO A 327 -36.58 -3.44 0.10
N GLN A 328 -37.68 -2.69 0.30
CA GLN A 328 -38.56 -2.25 -0.78
C GLN A 328 -37.84 -1.32 -1.78
N GLN A 329 -36.78 -0.63 -1.35
CA GLN A 329 -35.97 0.23 -2.20
C GLN A 329 -35.33 -0.52 -3.38
N TRP A 330 -35.02 -1.81 -3.21
CA TRP A 330 -34.49 -2.62 -4.31
C TRP A 330 -35.51 -2.86 -5.40
N VAL A 331 -36.78 -3.00 -5.04
CA VAL A 331 -37.87 -3.16 -6.00
C VAL A 331 -38.07 -1.86 -6.77
N TRP A 332 -38.09 -0.72 -6.06
CA TRP A 332 -38.21 0.59 -6.68
C TRP A 332 -37.03 0.93 -7.58
N LEU A 333 -35.80 0.71 -7.10
CA LEU A 333 -34.57 0.98 -7.87
C LEU A 333 -34.57 0.21 -9.18
N LYS A 334 -34.77 -1.10 -9.16
CA LYS A 334 -34.79 -1.91 -10.39
C LYS A 334 -35.91 -1.47 -11.34
N ASN A 335 -37.09 -1.16 -10.81
CA ASN A 335 -38.21 -0.69 -11.62
C ASN A 335 -37.92 0.67 -12.26
N ASP A 336 -37.32 1.61 -11.51
CA ASP A 336 -37.00 2.94 -12.02
C ASP A 336 -35.86 2.89 -13.06
N LEU A 337 -34.85 2.04 -12.86
CA LEU A 337 -33.77 1.84 -13.83
C LEU A 337 -34.27 1.16 -15.13
N ALA A 338 -35.15 0.17 -15.02
CA ALA A 338 -35.65 -0.56 -16.18
C ALA A 338 -36.62 0.26 -17.06
N ASN A 339 -37.39 1.16 -16.45
CA ASN A 339 -38.48 1.88 -17.16
C ASN A 339 -38.12 3.32 -17.54
N THR A 340 -36.92 3.79 -17.25
CA THR A 340 -36.54 5.18 -17.54
C THR A 340 -36.05 5.36 -18.97
N GLU A 341 -36.58 6.38 -19.64
CA GLU A 341 -36.13 6.84 -20.96
C GLU A 341 -35.02 7.90 -20.86
N LYS A 342 -34.55 8.23 -19.64
CA LYS A 342 -33.49 9.24 -19.43
C LYS A 342 -32.12 8.69 -19.84
N ASP A 343 -31.30 9.55 -20.45
CA ASP A 343 -29.94 9.22 -20.89
C ASP A 343 -28.97 9.05 -19.73
N HIS A 344 -29.20 9.80 -18.64
CA HIS A 344 -28.30 9.85 -17.50
C HIS A 344 -29.00 9.44 -16.22
N ILE A 345 -28.32 8.60 -15.42
CA ILE A 345 -28.75 8.20 -14.09
C ILE A 345 -27.77 8.76 -13.07
N VAL A 346 -28.28 9.48 -12.07
CA VAL A 346 -27.55 9.93 -10.90
C VAL A 346 -28.14 9.27 -9.66
N LEU A 347 -27.48 8.24 -9.15
CA LEU A 347 -27.83 7.55 -7.91
C LEU A 347 -27.09 8.20 -6.74
N ILE A 348 -27.83 8.64 -5.73
CA ILE A 348 -27.30 9.25 -4.52
C ILE A 348 -27.45 8.27 -3.34
N LEU A 349 -26.39 8.16 -2.53
CA LEU A 349 -26.34 7.28 -1.36
C LEU A 349 -25.75 7.98 -0.14
N ASN A 350 -26.19 7.60 1.06
CA ASN A 350 -25.63 8.10 2.32
C ASN A 350 -24.18 7.67 2.55
N THR A 351 -23.87 6.41 2.22
CA THR A 351 -22.60 5.76 2.55
C THR A 351 -21.84 5.35 1.29
N PRO A 352 -20.52 5.13 1.38
CA PRO A 352 -19.81 4.35 0.38
C PRO A 352 -20.52 3.01 0.09
N ILE A 353 -20.29 2.50 -1.10
CA ILE A 353 -20.74 1.15 -1.49
C ILE A 353 -19.65 0.14 -1.13
N PHE A 354 -18.40 0.44 -1.47
CA PHE A 354 -17.25 -0.44 -1.30
C PHE A 354 -16.27 0.07 -0.24
N GLY A 355 -15.42 -0.84 0.23
CA GLY A 355 -14.32 -0.53 1.16
C GLY A 355 -14.78 -0.21 2.57
N ASP A 356 -13.90 0.42 3.33
CA ASP A 356 -14.16 0.77 4.73
C ASP A 356 -15.28 1.81 4.83
N GLY A 357 -16.30 1.52 5.63
CA GLY A 357 -17.51 2.32 5.73
C GLY A 357 -18.53 2.08 4.60
N GLY A 358 -18.27 1.12 3.71
CA GLY A 358 -19.18 0.69 2.65
C GLY A 358 -20.37 -0.13 3.14
N PHE A 359 -21.04 -0.82 2.22
CA PHE A 359 -22.10 -1.76 2.59
C PHE A 359 -21.51 -2.93 3.41
N LYS A 360 -22.24 -3.35 4.44
CA LYS A 360 -21.84 -4.46 5.31
C LYS A 360 -21.84 -5.79 4.57
N ASP A 361 -22.76 -5.95 3.62
CA ASP A 361 -22.90 -7.11 2.76
C ASP A 361 -22.18 -6.85 1.43
N LYS A 362 -21.01 -7.50 1.25
CA LYS A 362 -20.20 -7.34 0.03
C LYS A 362 -20.91 -7.89 -1.21
N LEU A 363 -21.79 -8.87 -1.07
CA LEU A 363 -22.58 -9.40 -2.19
C LEU A 363 -23.67 -8.41 -2.60
N GLU A 364 -24.29 -7.71 -1.64
CA GLU A 364 -25.21 -6.62 -1.95
C GLU A 364 -24.51 -5.45 -2.66
N ALA A 365 -23.30 -5.09 -2.21
CA ALA A 365 -22.48 -4.06 -2.88
C ALA A 365 -22.18 -4.45 -4.33
N GLN A 366 -21.78 -5.71 -4.56
CA GLN A 366 -21.52 -6.23 -5.89
C GLN A 366 -22.80 -6.27 -6.74
N LEU A 367 -23.92 -6.76 -6.19
CA LEU A 367 -25.21 -6.78 -6.89
C LEU A 367 -25.64 -5.39 -7.35
N LEU A 368 -25.44 -4.35 -6.52
CA LEU A 368 -25.73 -2.97 -6.91
C LEU A 368 -24.84 -2.53 -8.07
N HIS A 369 -23.57 -2.88 -8.04
CA HIS A 369 -22.66 -2.59 -9.14
C HIS A 369 -23.11 -3.29 -10.43
N ASP A 370 -23.40 -4.58 -10.38
CA ASP A 370 -23.81 -5.37 -11.55
C ASP A 370 -25.08 -4.82 -12.20
N VAL A 371 -26.10 -4.46 -11.40
CA VAL A 371 -27.34 -3.83 -11.89
C VAL A 371 -27.05 -2.48 -12.56
N LEU A 372 -26.13 -1.69 -12.02
CA LEU A 372 -25.75 -0.40 -12.60
C LEU A 372 -24.94 -0.57 -13.89
N VAL A 373 -24.07 -1.58 -13.97
CA VAL A 373 -23.32 -1.94 -15.18
C VAL A 373 -24.30 -2.37 -16.28
N GLU A 374 -25.20 -3.30 -15.99
CA GLU A 374 -26.25 -3.76 -16.92
C GLU A 374 -27.11 -2.57 -17.42
N THR A 375 -27.45 -1.63 -16.53
CA THR A 375 -28.16 -0.41 -16.93
C THR A 375 -27.31 0.44 -17.89
N GLY A 376 -26.02 0.57 -17.62
CA GLY A 376 -25.06 1.28 -18.47
C GLY A 376 -24.90 0.67 -19.85
N GLU A 377 -24.97 -0.66 -19.97
CA GLU A 377 -24.90 -1.39 -21.25
C GLU A 377 -26.06 -1.03 -22.19
N THR A 378 -27.17 -0.50 -21.67
CA THR A 378 -28.27 0.06 -22.50
C THR A 378 -27.96 1.41 -23.16
N GLY A 379 -26.73 1.91 -23.01
CA GLY A 379 -26.26 3.19 -23.55
C GLY A 379 -26.45 4.39 -22.61
N LYS A 380 -26.90 4.16 -21.37
CA LYS A 380 -27.09 5.20 -20.35
C LYS A 380 -25.78 5.51 -19.63
N SER A 381 -25.57 6.77 -19.24
CA SER A 381 -24.44 7.11 -18.38
C SER A 381 -24.82 6.98 -16.92
N ILE A 382 -24.00 6.29 -16.11
CA ILE A 382 -24.31 6.02 -14.71
C ILE A 382 -23.33 6.75 -13.78
N TRP A 383 -23.89 7.53 -12.86
CA TRP A 383 -23.19 8.32 -11.88
C TRP A 383 -23.70 7.97 -10.50
N VAL A 384 -22.82 7.53 -9.62
CA VAL A 384 -23.14 7.26 -8.22
C VAL A 384 -22.44 8.29 -7.35
N ILE A 385 -23.20 9.05 -6.58
CA ILE A 385 -22.70 10.09 -5.71
C ILE A 385 -22.99 9.67 -4.28
N HIS A 386 -21.96 9.54 -3.45
CA HIS A 386 -22.17 9.09 -2.08
C HIS A 386 -21.38 9.89 -1.05
N GLY A 387 -21.91 9.94 0.17
CA GLY A 387 -21.20 10.55 1.29
C GLY A 387 -19.96 9.75 1.68
N GLY A 388 -18.93 10.43 2.17
CA GLY A 388 -17.73 9.83 2.73
C GLY A 388 -16.87 10.85 3.49
N ASN A 389 -15.60 10.49 3.71
CA ASN A 389 -14.63 11.27 4.49
C ASN A 389 -13.63 12.09 3.64
N SER A 390 -13.81 12.06 2.32
CA SER A 390 -12.93 12.68 1.33
C SER A 390 -13.68 12.80 0.01
N THR A 391 -13.25 13.71 -0.86
CA THR A 391 -13.79 13.83 -2.21
C THR A 391 -12.87 13.13 -3.20
N LYS A 392 -13.34 12.05 -3.83
CA LYS A 392 -12.57 11.25 -4.81
C LYS A 392 -13.50 10.63 -5.84
N VAL A 393 -12.94 10.30 -7.01
CA VAL A 393 -13.67 9.64 -8.09
C VAL A 393 -12.99 8.34 -8.45
N GLU A 394 -13.79 7.29 -8.58
CA GLU A 394 -13.38 5.99 -9.09
C GLU A 394 -14.33 5.60 -10.22
N VAL A 395 -13.80 5.10 -11.33
CA VAL A 395 -14.61 4.59 -12.43
C VAL A 395 -14.39 3.09 -12.51
N LYS A 396 -15.48 2.32 -12.47
CA LYS A 396 -15.47 0.86 -12.59
C LYS A 396 -16.49 0.45 -13.64
N ASP A 397 -16.01 -0.26 -14.66
CA ASP A 397 -16.90 -0.91 -15.64
C ASP A 397 -17.95 0.06 -16.23
N GLY A 398 -17.51 1.27 -16.59
CA GLY A 398 -18.36 2.34 -17.13
C GLY A 398 -19.12 3.19 -16.10
N VAL A 399 -19.22 2.75 -14.84
CA VAL A 399 -19.92 3.46 -13.76
C VAL A 399 -18.99 4.40 -13.01
N ARG A 400 -19.40 5.66 -12.84
CA ARG A 400 -18.62 6.67 -12.10
C ARG A 400 -19.09 6.75 -10.64
N TYR A 401 -18.23 6.35 -9.71
CA TYR A 401 -18.43 6.46 -8.28
C TYR A 401 -17.72 7.70 -7.75
N ILE A 402 -18.50 8.70 -7.37
CA ILE A 402 -18.02 9.96 -6.81
C ILE A 402 -18.32 9.98 -5.32
N GLN A 403 -17.28 9.82 -4.51
CA GLN A 403 -17.36 10.07 -3.09
C GLN A 403 -17.27 11.59 -2.87
N TYR A 404 -18.21 12.15 -2.11
CA TYR A 404 -18.21 13.52 -1.65
C TYR A 404 -17.81 13.59 -0.17
N ASP A 405 -16.89 14.49 0.20
CA ASP A 405 -16.59 14.72 1.61
C ASP A 405 -17.79 15.37 2.30
N ASN A 406 -18.56 14.57 3.01
CA ASN A 406 -19.81 14.99 3.62
C ASN A 406 -19.72 15.16 5.14
N ARG A 407 -18.50 15.21 5.68
CA ARG A 407 -18.29 15.43 7.12
C ARG A 407 -18.82 16.81 7.52
N THR A 408 -19.38 16.89 8.73
CA THR A 408 -19.68 18.18 9.37
C THR A 408 -18.36 18.87 9.68
N GLY A 409 -18.17 20.07 9.14
CA GLY A 409 -17.00 20.88 9.45
C GLY A 409 -17.08 21.36 10.88
N LYS A 410 -16.00 21.18 11.63
CA LYS A 410 -15.91 21.43 13.07
C LYS A 410 -15.14 22.71 13.42
N ASN A 411 -14.42 23.26 12.46
CA ASN A 411 -13.60 24.46 12.59
C ASN A 411 -13.52 25.21 11.26
N VAL A 412 -13.02 26.45 11.31
CA VAL A 412 -12.93 27.35 10.15
C VAL A 412 -12.11 26.77 8.98
N ASP A 413 -11.03 26.03 9.26
CA ASP A 413 -10.17 25.48 8.22
C ASP A 413 -10.86 24.34 7.47
N GLU A 414 -11.60 23.49 8.17
CA GLU A 414 -12.44 22.47 7.55
C GLU A 414 -13.53 23.09 6.68
N ILE A 415 -14.17 24.19 7.12
CA ILE A 415 -15.16 24.91 6.32
C ILE A 415 -14.53 25.51 5.06
N LYS A 416 -13.41 26.22 5.18
CA LYS A 416 -12.72 26.82 4.02
C LYS A 416 -12.29 25.79 2.98
N ASN A 417 -12.00 24.56 3.40
CA ASN A 417 -11.60 23.46 2.52
C ASN A 417 -12.77 22.68 1.91
N MET A 418 -14.03 23.03 2.23
CA MET A 418 -15.19 22.41 1.61
C MET A 418 -15.18 22.61 0.10
N LYS A 419 -15.71 21.62 -0.62
CA LYS A 419 -15.76 21.60 -2.08
C LYS A 419 -17.20 21.50 -2.58
N ALA A 420 -17.42 21.92 -3.81
CA ALA A 420 -18.60 21.62 -4.61
C ALA A 420 -18.19 20.67 -5.74
N ILE A 421 -19.07 19.74 -6.11
CA ILE A 421 -18.95 19.05 -7.39
C ILE A 421 -19.96 19.71 -8.33
N GLU A 422 -19.46 20.31 -9.40
CA GLU A 422 -20.26 21.06 -10.35
C GLU A 422 -20.32 20.28 -11.65
N PHE A 423 -21.52 19.97 -12.10
CA PHE A 423 -21.78 19.21 -13.32
C PHE A 423 -22.39 20.11 -14.38
N ILE A 424 -22.06 19.80 -15.63
CA ILE A 424 -22.69 20.36 -16.81
C ILE A 424 -23.17 19.19 -17.66
N VAL A 425 -24.43 19.27 -18.07
CA VAL A 425 -25.11 18.28 -18.92
C VAL A 425 -25.51 18.97 -20.21
N ASN A 426 -24.98 18.48 -21.32
CA ASN A 426 -25.22 18.96 -22.68
C ASN A 426 -25.67 17.76 -23.53
N ASP A 427 -26.99 17.58 -23.68
CA ASP A 427 -27.57 16.40 -24.33
C ASP A 427 -26.97 15.11 -23.75
N LYS A 428 -26.30 14.27 -24.56
CA LYS A 428 -25.71 12.99 -24.12
C LYS A 428 -24.38 13.11 -23.37
N ASP A 429 -23.85 14.32 -23.19
CA ASP A 429 -22.58 14.53 -22.51
C ASP A 429 -22.77 15.14 -21.12
N ILE A 430 -22.15 14.50 -20.13
CA ILE A 430 -22.08 14.99 -18.76
C ILE A 430 -20.62 15.05 -18.31
N THR A 431 -20.22 16.22 -17.86
CA THR A 431 -18.88 16.54 -17.36
C THR A 431 -18.99 17.14 -15.97
N TYR A 432 -17.92 17.06 -15.19
CA TYR A 432 -17.89 17.60 -13.84
C TYR A 432 -16.56 18.25 -13.50
N GLN A 433 -16.59 19.13 -12.50
CA GLN A 433 -15.40 19.66 -11.84
C GLN A 433 -15.58 19.64 -10.33
N ILE A 434 -14.48 19.41 -9.62
CA ILE A 434 -14.44 19.51 -8.16
C ILE A 434 -13.77 20.83 -7.79
N ASN A 435 -14.56 21.83 -7.42
CA ASN A 435 -14.08 23.17 -7.14
C ASN A 435 -14.19 23.50 -5.64
N PRO A 436 -13.34 24.39 -5.12
CA PRO A 436 -13.55 24.97 -3.80
C PRO A 436 -14.96 25.58 -3.67
N MET A 437 -15.58 25.38 -2.51
CA MET A 437 -16.85 26.03 -2.17
C MET A 437 -16.64 27.52 -1.89
N PHE A 438 -15.52 27.84 -1.25
CA PHE A 438 -15.12 29.18 -0.87
C PHE A 438 -13.88 29.58 -1.66
N GLY A 439 -13.80 30.85 -2.08
CA GLY A 439 -12.60 31.40 -2.72
C GLY A 439 -11.39 31.33 -1.79
N LYS A 440 -10.18 31.43 -2.36
CA LYS A 440 -8.94 31.55 -1.58
C LYS A 440 -8.89 32.87 -0.81
#